data_AF-A0A7W7Y909-F1
#
_entry.id   AF-A0A7W7Y909-F1
#
_cell.length_a   1.000
_cell.length_b   1.000
_cell.length_c   1.000
_cell.angle_alpha   90.00
_cell.angle_beta   90.00
_cell.angle_gamma   90.00
#
_symmetry.space_group_name_H-M   'P 1'
#
loop_
_entity.id
_entity.type
_entity.pdbx_description
1 polymer ?
#
loop_
_entity_poly.entity_id
_entity_poly.type
_entity_poly.pdbx_seq_one_letter_code
_entity_poly.pdbx_strand_id
1 'polypeptide(L)'
;MATSRRQHGFSFVEAIFTIAIIGIMSSIVVAAISNAARDSYRVLSRQQQASLQSAVTAWVMAQTRVNSTSAQFQSLENIRARYNSAGNSLGRFNLLVPTPGAADPIQRAGFVDQTTADQFLSYSSGGQLQTEALVNSQQYITLPDWQSDDFPRVNLVTQ
;
A
#
# COMPACT_ATOMS: atom_id res chain seq x y z
N MET A 1 7.60 -71.09 1.43
CA MET A 1 8.56 -70.27 2.21
C MET A 1 8.04 -68.84 2.19
N ALA A 2 7.47 -68.35 3.29
CA ALA A 2 6.94 -66.99 3.39
C ALA A 2 7.76 -66.22 4.43
N THR A 3 8.51 -65.21 3.98
CA THR A 3 9.28 -64.31 4.85
C THR A 3 8.32 -63.30 5.49
N SER A 4 8.04 -63.50 6.78
CA SER A 4 7.32 -62.55 7.63
C SER A 4 8.10 -61.23 7.69
N ARG A 5 7.62 -60.21 6.98
CA ARG A 5 8.12 -58.84 7.07
C ARG A 5 7.71 -58.27 8.43
N ARG A 6 8.66 -58.12 9.36
CA ARG A 6 8.40 -57.44 10.65
C ARG A 6 8.03 -55.98 10.35
N GLN A 7 6.77 -55.63 10.53
CA GLN A 7 6.35 -54.23 10.55
C GLN A 7 6.76 -53.66 11.91
N HIS A 8 7.83 -52.86 11.92
CA HIS A 8 8.22 -52.10 13.09
C HIS A 8 7.22 -50.94 13.27
N GLY A 9 6.40 -51.02 14.31
CA GLY A 9 5.54 -49.92 14.75
C GLY A 9 6.29 -48.92 15.64
N PHE A 10 5.80 -47.69 15.70
CA PHE A 10 6.39 -46.61 16.50
C PHE A 10 6.33 -46.93 18.00
N SER A 11 7.44 -46.75 18.72
CA SER A 11 7.44 -46.83 20.19
C SER A 11 6.82 -45.58 20.80
N PHE A 12 6.13 -45.71 21.94
CA PHE A 12 5.55 -44.57 22.66
C PHE A 12 6.60 -43.52 23.06
N VAL A 13 7.81 -43.95 23.40
CA VAL A 13 8.93 -43.03 23.71
C VAL A 13 9.37 -42.27 22.46
N GLU A 14 9.42 -42.95 21.31
CA GLU A 14 9.73 -42.34 20.02
C GLU A 14 8.64 -41.33 19.61
N ALA A 15 7.37 -41.63 19.91
CA ALA A 15 6.20 -40.73 19.75
C ALA A 15 6.38 -39.41 20.48
N ILE A 16 6.67 -39.48 21.78
CA ILE A 16 6.82 -38.29 22.61
C ILE A 16 8.01 -37.45 22.16
N PHE A 17 9.15 -38.09 21.88
CA PHE A 17 10.34 -37.36 21.44
C PHE A 17 10.10 -36.63 20.11
N THR A 18 9.44 -37.29 19.16
CA THR A 18 9.17 -36.71 17.85
C THR A 18 8.19 -35.54 17.96
N ILE A 19 7.12 -35.69 18.73
CA ILE A 19 6.15 -34.60 18.98
C ILE A 19 6.83 -33.41 19.68
N ALA A 20 7.71 -33.68 20.66
CA ALA A 20 8.45 -32.63 21.35
C ALA A 20 9.37 -31.84 20.41
N ILE A 21 10.14 -32.54 19.56
CA ILE A 21 11.04 -31.91 18.59
C ILE A 21 10.25 -31.10 17.56
N ILE A 22 9.17 -31.68 17.00
CA ILE A 22 8.30 -30.97 16.05
C ILE A 22 7.69 -29.75 16.73
N GLY A 23 7.19 -29.86 17.97
CA GLY A 23 6.59 -28.74 18.70
C GLY A 23 7.56 -27.57 18.89
N ILE A 24 8.80 -27.85 19.27
CA ILE A 24 9.85 -26.82 19.41
C ILE A 24 10.14 -26.18 18.05
N MET A 25 10.41 -26.99 17.03
CA MET A 25 10.73 -26.47 15.68
C MET A 25 9.58 -25.68 15.07
N SER A 26 8.34 -26.16 15.20
CA SER A 26 7.14 -25.46 14.72
C SER A 26 6.97 -24.11 15.38
N SER A 27 7.20 -23.99 16.69
CA SER A 27 7.08 -22.70 17.40
C SER A 27 8.08 -21.65 16.87
N ILE A 28 9.32 -22.07 16.60
CA ILE A 28 10.37 -21.19 16.07
C ILE A 28 10.05 -20.77 14.64
N VAL A 29 9.62 -21.71 13.80
CA VAL A 29 9.28 -21.43 12.39
C VAL A 29 8.12 -20.46 12.29
N VAL A 30 7.06 -20.65 13.09
CA VAL A 30 5.91 -19.73 13.11
C VAL A 30 6.33 -18.33 13.55
N ALA A 31 7.16 -18.22 14.59
CA ALA A 31 7.67 -16.93 15.05
C ALA A 31 8.54 -16.23 13.99
N ALA A 32 9.42 -16.97 13.31
CA ALA A 32 10.27 -16.44 12.25
C ALA A 32 9.46 -15.92 11.06
N ILE A 33 8.48 -16.71 10.59
CA ILE A 33 7.58 -16.31 9.49
C ILE A 33 6.76 -15.08 9.88
N SER A 34 6.22 -15.06 11.11
CA SER A 34 5.42 -13.92 11.60
C SER A 34 6.23 -12.62 11.64
N ASN A 35 7.48 -12.69 12.08
CA ASN A 35 8.38 -11.53 12.12
C ASN A 35 8.77 -11.07 10.71
N ALA A 36 9.10 -12.02 9.81
CA ALA A 36 9.41 -11.71 8.42
C ALA A 36 8.22 -11.08 7.67
N ALA A 37 7.01 -11.58 7.92
CA ALA A 37 5.79 -11.01 7.34
C ALA A 37 5.54 -9.57 7.83
N ARG A 38 5.66 -9.32 9.14
CA ARG A 38 5.53 -7.97 9.71
C ARG A 38 6.56 -6.99 9.15
N ASP A 39 7.80 -7.45 8.98
CA ASP A 39 8.85 -6.62 8.38
C ASP A 39 8.53 -6.31 6.91
N SER A 40 8.09 -7.32 6.15
CA SER A 40 7.66 -7.15 4.76
C SER A 40 6.52 -6.14 4.63
N TYR A 41 5.53 -6.17 5.51
CA TYR A 41 4.43 -5.19 5.51
C TYR A 41 4.91 -3.77 5.81
N ARG A 42 5.88 -3.60 6.71
CA ARG A 42 6.49 -2.29 7.02
C ARG A 42 7.32 -1.74 5.86
N VAL A 43 8.01 -2.60 5.14
CA VAL A 43 8.74 -2.19 3.92
C VAL A 43 7.77 -1.80 2.83
N LEU A 44 6.72 -2.60 2.63
CA LEU A 44 5.69 -2.34 1.63
C LEU A 44 4.91 -1.05 1.92
N SER A 45 4.57 -0.75 3.18
CA SER A 45 3.89 0.50 3.53
C SER A 45 4.73 1.74 3.20
N ARG A 46 6.06 1.67 3.42
CA ARG A 46 7.00 2.73 3.02
C ARG A 46 7.14 2.86 1.52
N GLN A 47 7.16 1.74 0.79
CA GLN A 47 7.19 1.75 -0.67
C GLN A 47 5.90 2.37 -1.23
N GLN A 48 4.75 2.04 -0.67
CA GLN A 48 3.47 2.64 -1.04
C GLN A 48 3.47 4.16 -0.75
N GLN A 49 3.98 4.59 0.39
CA GLN A 49 4.16 6.02 0.69
C GLN A 49 5.05 6.72 -0.35
N ALA A 50 6.19 6.14 -0.71
CA ALA A 50 7.10 6.72 -1.70
C ALA A 50 6.48 6.76 -3.10
N SER A 51 5.77 5.70 -3.49
CA SER A 51 5.02 5.63 -4.75
C SER A 51 3.98 6.74 -4.83
N LEU A 52 3.18 6.93 -3.77
CA LEU A 52 2.20 8.01 -3.70
C LEU A 52 2.85 9.40 -3.68
N GLN A 53 3.98 9.57 -3.00
CA GLN A 53 4.72 10.83 -3.02
C GLN A 53 5.19 11.19 -4.44
N SER A 54 5.68 10.19 -5.18
CA SER A 54 6.03 10.34 -6.59
C SER A 54 4.82 10.70 -7.44
N ALA A 55 3.70 10.00 -7.26
CA ALA A 55 2.45 10.24 -7.99
C ALA A 55 1.90 11.66 -7.76
N VAL A 56 1.86 12.13 -6.51
CA VAL A 56 1.42 13.49 -6.18
C VAL A 56 2.35 14.52 -6.81
N THR A 57 3.67 14.31 -6.75
CA THR A 57 4.64 15.22 -7.36
C THR A 57 4.47 15.28 -8.88
N ALA A 58 4.28 14.11 -9.53
CA ALA A 58 4.01 14.03 -10.96
C ALA A 58 2.69 14.72 -11.35
N TRP A 59 1.64 14.57 -10.53
CA TRP A 59 0.37 15.26 -10.72
C TRP A 59 0.52 16.78 -10.66
N VAL A 60 1.24 17.30 -9.66
CA VAL A 60 1.52 18.75 -9.56
C VAL A 60 2.26 19.23 -10.81
N MET A 61 3.32 18.52 -11.22
CA MET A 61 4.11 18.89 -12.40
C MET A 61 3.28 18.83 -13.69
N ALA A 62 2.38 17.86 -13.84
CA ALA A 62 1.47 17.80 -14.98
C ALA A 62 0.48 18.97 -14.98
N GLN A 63 0.00 19.37 -13.81
CA GLN A 63 -0.97 20.46 -13.67
C GLN A 63 -0.34 21.85 -13.86
N THR A 64 0.97 22.00 -13.60
CA THR A 64 1.70 23.25 -13.93
C THR A 64 1.84 23.48 -15.43
N ARG A 65 1.65 22.45 -16.26
CA ARG A 65 1.69 22.60 -17.72
C ARG A 65 0.45 23.34 -18.21
N VAL A 66 0.62 23.99 -19.36
CA VAL A 66 -0.40 24.82 -20.00
C VAL A 66 -1.70 24.04 -20.17
N ASN A 67 -2.79 24.55 -19.59
CA ASN A 67 -4.12 23.99 -19.82
C ASN A 67 -4.48 24.16 -21.30
N SER A 68 -4.82 23.06 -21.98
CA SER A 68 -5.22 23.00 -23.39
C SER A 68 -6.35 23.97 -23.76
N THR A 69 -7.14 24.43 -22.77
CA THR A 69 -8.24 25.37 -22.97
C THR A 69 -7.85 26.85 -22.76
N SER A 70 -6.78 27.13 -22.02
CA SER A 70 -6.47 28.51 -21.55
C SER A 70 -5.14 29.07 -22.06
N ALA A 71 -4.29 28.24 -22.67
CA ALA A 71 -2.94 28.61 -23.12
C ALA A 71 -2.03 29.26 -22.04
N GLN A 72 -2.46 29.27 -20.76
CA GLN A 72 -1.77 29.86 -19.63
C GLN A 72 -1.27 28.78 -18.67
N PHE A 73 -0.09 29.02 -18.11
CA PHE A 73 0.44 28.26 -16.98
C PHE A 73 -0.46 28.47 -15.76
N GLN A 74 -0.85 27.38 -15.11
CA GLN A 74 -1.57 27.49 -13.84
C GLN A 74 -0.59 27.87 -12.74
N SER A 75 -0.98 28.84 -11.91
CA SER A 75 -0.20 29.16 -10.71
C SER A 75 -0.25 27.99 -9.73
N LEU A 76 0.85 27.76 -9.00
CA LEU A 76 0.91 26.78 -7.92
C LEU A 76 -0.23 26.97 -6.90
N GLU A 77 -0.63 28.22 -6.68
CA GLU A 77 -1.76 28.59 -5.83
C GLU A 77 -3.10 27.99 -6.29
N ASN A 78 -3.37 28.02 -7.59
CA ASN A 78 -4.60 27.45 -8.15
C ASN A 78 -4.60 25.91 -8.04
N ILE A 79 -3.45 25.30 -8.31
CA ILE A 79 -3.26 23.84 -8.19
C ILE A 79 -3.47 23.40 -6.73
N ARG A 80 -2.93 24.18 -5.80
CA ARG A 80 -3.07 23.98 -4.36
C ARG A 80 -4.52 24.11 -3.91
N ALA A 81 -5.22 25.15 -4.36
CA ALA A 81 -6.66 25.30 -4.09
C ALA A 81 -7.46 24.09 -4.60
N ARG A 82 -7.14 23.58 -5.80
CA ARG A 82 -7.77 22.38 -6.36
C ARG A 82 -7.47 21.13 -5.52
N TYR A 83 -6.22 20.93 -5.12
CA TYR A 83 -5.83 19.81 -4.25
C TYR A 83 -6.53 19.87 -2.89
N ASN A 84 -6.58 21.05 -2.26
CA ASN A 84 -7.21 21.23 -0.96
C ASN A 84 -8.74 21.13 -1.02
N SER A 85 -9.36 21.53 -2.14
CA SER A 85 -10.82 21.43 -2.37
C SER A 85 -11.36 20.00 -2.41
N ALA A 86 -10.49 19.00 -2.61
CA ALA A 86 -10.88 17.58 -2.58
C ALA A 86 -11.23 17.07 -1.16
N GLY A 87 -11.05 17.89 -0.13
CA GLY A 87 -11.57 17.69 1.22
C GLY A 87 -10.79 16.68 2.06
N ASN A 88 -10.82 15.40 1.70
CA ASN A 88 -10.19 14.32 2.46
C ASN A 88 -9.08 13.62 1.66
N SER A 89 -8.33 12.73 2.31
CA SER A 89 -7.21 12.03 1.65
C SER A 89 -7.69 11.16 0.48
N LEU A 90 -8.88 10.57 0.59
CA LEU A 90 -9.45 9.76 -0.49
C LEU A 90 -9.81 10.60 -1.73
N GLY A 91 -10.40 11.79 -1.53
CA GLY A 91 -10.71 12.73 -2.60
C GLY A 91 -9.43 13.23 -3.28
N ARG A 92 -8.38 13.50 -2.50
CA ARG A 92 -7.05 13.87 -3.02
C ARG A 92 -6.42 12.73 -3.81
N PHE A 93 -6.56 11.50 -3.33
CA PHE A 93 -6.10 10.31 -4.04
C PHE A 93 -6.82 10.11 -5.36
N ASN A 94 -8.13 10.38 -5.41
CA ASN A 94 -8.92 10.27 -6.62
C ASN A 94 -8.44 11.20 -7.76
N LEU A 95 -7.70 12.27 -7.45
CA LEU A 95 -7.04 13.11 -8.46
C LEU A 95 -5.87 12.42 -9.17
N LEU A 96 -5.30 11.38 -8.54
CA LEU A 96 -4.15 10.62 -9.02
C LEU A 96 -4.56 9.36 -9.80
N VAL A 97 -5.81 8.91 -9.61
CA VAL A 97 -6.33 7.66 -10.18
C VAL A 97 -6.59 7.81 -11.68
N PRO A 98 -6.21 6.81 -12.50
CA PRO A 98 -6.54 6.79 -13.92
C PRO A 98 -8.06 6.80 -14.17
N THR A 99 -8.50 7.67 -15.08
CA THR A 99 -9.90 7.76 -15.50
C THR A 99 -10.03 7.38 -16.98
N PRO A 100 -10.35 6.11 -17.31
CA PRO A 100 -10.27 5.60 -18.69
C PRO A 100 -11.20 6.29 -19.70
N GLY A 101 -12.19 7.07 -19.24
CA GLY A 101 -13.08 7.88 -20.08
C GLY A 101 -12.70 9.36 -20.23
N ALA A 102 -11.59 9.82 -19.64
CA ALA A 102 -11.24 11.23 -19.65
C ALA A 102 -10.75 11.70 -21.04
N ALA A 103 -11.23 12.87 -21.47
CA ALA A 103 -10.79 13.51 -22.71
C ALA A 103 -9.29 13.86 -22.69
N ASP A 104 -8.77 14.23 -21.52
CA ASP A 104 -7.35 14.51 -21.30
C ASP A 104 -6.53 13.20 -21.23
N PRO A 105 -5.52 13.01 -22.10
CA PRO A 105 -4.63 11.84 -22.08
C PRO A 105 -3.94 11.62 -20.73
N ILE A 106 -3.61 12.70 -20.01
CA ILE A 106 -2.92 12.63 -18.72
C ILE A 106 -3.84 12.04 -17.65
N GLN A 107 -5.09 12.51 -17.60
CA GLN A 107 -6.10 11.98 -16.67
C GLN A 107 -6.49 10.53 -17.01
N ARG A 108 -6.39 10.15 -18.28
CA ARG A 108 -6.66 8.78 -18.72
C ARG A 108 -5.59 7.79 -18.27
N ALA A 109 -4.32 8.20 -18.34
CA ALA A 109 -3.20 7.39 -17.87
C ALA A 109 -3.12 7.35 -16.34
N GLY A 110 -3.56 8.43 -15.66
CA GLY A 110 -3.39 8.58 -14.22
C GLY A 110 -1.93 8.78 -13.81
N PHE A 111 -1.71 8.91 -12.51
CA PHE A 111 -0.39 9.06 -11.89
C PHE A 111 -0.02 7.87 -11.00
N VAL A 112 -0.96 6.95 -10.84
CA VAL A 112 -0.83 5.70 -10.11
C VAL A 112 -1.31 4.59 -11.06
N ASP A 113 -0.70 3.41 -11.00
CA ASP A 113 -1.17 2.29 -11.80
C ASP A 113 -2.56 1.80 -11.35
N GLN A 114 -3.31 1.17 -12.26
CA GLN A 114 -4.68 0.74 -11.99
C GLN A 114 -4.77 -0.24 -10.82
N THR A 115 -3.83 -1.16 -10.68
CA THR A 115 -3.86 -2.18 -9.62
C THR A 115 -3.65 -1.55 -8.25
N THR A 116 -2.71 -0.62 -8.13
CA THR A 116 -2.49 0.17 -6.92
C THR A 116 -3.71 1.02 -6.61
N ALA A 117 -4.31 1.67 -7.61
CA ALA A 117 -5.55 2.42 -7.45
C ALA A 117 -6.69 1.55 -6.89
N ASP A 118 -6.93 0.38 -7.48
CA ASP A 118 -7.96 -0.56 -7.04
C ASP A 118 -7.71 -1.03 -5.60
N GLN A 119 -6.45 -1.30 -5.25
CA GLN A 119 -6.09 -1.72 -3.89
C GLN A 119 -6.34 -0.61 -2.86
N PHE A 120 -6.02 0.64 -3.16
CA PHE A 120 -6.37 1.74 -2.25
C PHE A 120 -7.88 1.98 -2.18
N LEU A 121 -8.59 1.92 -3.30
CA LEU A 121 -10.04 2.15 -3.34
C LEU A 121 -10.82 1.04 -2.64
N SER A 122 -10.35 -0.21 -2.69
CA SER A 122 -11.01 -1.35 -2.04
C SER A 122 -10.85 -1.37 -0.52
N TYR A 123 -9.76 -0.81 0.02
CA TYR A 123 -9.43 -0.91 1.45
C TYR A 123 -9.63 0.40 2.22
N SER A 124 -9.66 1.55 1.53
CA SER A 124 -9.82 2.85 2.19
C SER A 124 -11.24 3.07 2.71
N SER A 125 -11.36 3.42 3.99
CA SER A 125 -12.64 3.79 4.62
C SER A 125 -12.47 5.07 5.46
N GLY A 126 -13.53 5.87 5.59
CA GLY A 126 -13.52 7.05 6.47
C GLY A 126 -12.56 8.19 6.07
N GLY A 127 -12.13 8.25 4.80
CA GLY A 127 -11.26 9.33 4.30
C GLY A 127 -9.76 9.14 4.59
N GLN A 128 -9.37 8.01 5.16
CA GLN A 128 -7.98 7.56 5.30
C GLN A 128 -7.62 6.61 4.16
N LEU A 129 -6.38 6.66 3.68
CA LEU A 129 -5.91 5.73 2.66
C LEU A 129 -5.33 4.47 3.32
N GLN A 130 -5.90 3.34 2.96
CA GLN A 130 -5.50 2.04 3.50
C GLN A 130 -5.32 1.03 2.37
N THR A 131 -4.47 0.05 2.64
CA THR A 131 -4.22 -1.16 1.83
C THR A 131 -4.07 -2.33 2.80
N GLU A 132 -4.09 -3.55 2.31
CA GLU A 132 -3.84 -4.74 3.13
C GLU A 132 -2.54 -4.66 3.94
N ALA A 133 -1.46 -4.14 3.33
CA ALA A 133 -0.17 -3.99 4.00
C ALA A 133 -0.21 -2.93 5.11
N LEU A 134 -0.93 -1.84 4.88
CA LEU A 134 -1.14 -0.76 5.86
C LEU A 134 -1.96 -1.25 7.06
N VAL A 135 -3.06 -1.96 6.80
CA VAL A 135 -3.89 -2.55 7.86
C VAL A 135 -3.09 -3.56 8.69
N ASN A 136 -2.34 -4.46 8.05
CA ASN A 136 -1.52 -5.46 8.75
C ASN A 136 -0.32 -4.85 9.51
N SER A 137 0.13 -3.66 9.12
CA SER A 137 1.18 -2.90 9.83
C SER A 137 0.63 -1.91 10.87
N GLN A 138 -0.70 -1.86 11.06
CA GLN A 138 -1.39 -0.85 11.90
C GLN A 138 -1.01 0.58 11.50
N GLN A 139 -0.96 0.84 10.20
CA GLN A 139 -0.62 2.13 9.62
C GLN A 139 -1.69 2.55 8.63
N TYR A 140 -1.74 3.83 8.33
CA TYR A 140 -2.56 4.38 7.26
C TYR A 140 -1.84 5.57 6.63
N ILE A 141 -2.20 5.87 5.39
CA ILE A 141 -1.65 7.00 4.67
C ILE A 141 -2.64 8.16 4.73
N THR A 142 -2.10 9.36 4.92
CA THR A 142 -2.84 10.61 4.81
C THR A 142 -2.19 11.54 3.81
N LEU A 143 -3.04 12.26 3.09
CA LEU A 143 -2.69 13.32 2.16
C LEU A 143 -3.13 14.62 2.84
N PRO A 144 -2.31 15.24 3.72
CA PRO A 144 -2.65 16.47 4.43
C PRO A 144 -2.84 17.67 3.51
N ASP A 145 -3.40 18.74 4.05
CA ASP A 145 -3.62 19.99 3.32
C ASP A 145 -2.28 20.57 2.87
N TRP A 146 -2.20 20.93 1.59
CA TRP A 146 -1.02 21.54 1.01
C TRP A 146 -0.93 23.02 1.43
N GLN A 147 0.09 23.34 2.24
CA GLN A 147 0.38 24.69 2.73
C GLN A 147 1.04 25.58 1.66
N SER A 148 0.96 26.90 1.84
CA SER A 148 1.71 27.86 1.01
C SER A 148 3.19 27.65 1.28
N ASP A 149 4.02 27.68 0.24
CA ASP A 149 5.50 27.59 0.32
C ASP A 149 6.14 26.20 0.52
N ASP A 150 5.36 25.11 0.52
CA ASP A 150 5.91 23.74 0.53
C ASP A 150 5.46 22.95 -0.71
N PHE A 151 5.91 21.71 -0.87
CA PHE A 151 5.31 20.72 -1.77
C PHE A 151 4.31 19.86 -0.99
N PRO A 152 3.29 19.29 -1.66
CA PRO A 152 2.36 18.37 -1.01
C PRO A 152 3.11 17.12 -0.54
N ARG A 153 2.78 16.66 0.67
CA ARG A 153 3.44 15.53 1.32
C ARG A 153 2.47 14.37 1.50
N VAL A 154 3.02 13.16 1.53
CA VAL A 154 2.31 11.94 1.88
C VAL A 154 2.80 11.47 3.23
N ASN A 155 1.90 11.44 4.22
CA ASN A 155 2.23 11.07 5.59
C ASN A 155 1.81 9.63 5.86
N LEU A 156 2.74 8.82 6.31
CA LEU A 156 2.48 7.50 6.88
C LEU A 156 2.24 7.67 8.39
N VAL A 157 1.04 7.36 8.85
CA VAL A 157 0.62 7.52 10.25
C VAL A 157 0.41 6.14 10.86
N THR A 158 0.85 5.98 12.11
CA THR A 158 0.61 4.74 12.86
C THR A 158 -0.73 4.88 13.60
N GLN A 159 -1.51 3.80 13.60
CA GLN A 159 -2.81 3.72 14.26
C GLN A 159 -2.67 3.49 15.76
#